data_AF-A0A6V7K0K1-F1
#
_entry.id   AF-A0A6V7K0K1-F1
#
_cell.length_a   1.000
_cell.length_b   1.000
_cell.length_c   1.000
_cell.angle_alpha   90.00
_cell.angle_beta   90.00
_cell.angle_gamma   90.00
#
_symmetry.space_group_name_H-M   'P 1'
#
loop_
_entity.id
_entity.type
_entity.pdbx_description
1 polymer ?
#
loop_
_entity_poly.entity_id
_entity_poly.type
_entity_poly.pdbx_seq_one_letter_code
_entity_poly.pdbx_strand_id
1 'polypeptide(L)'
;MCFYLNHELWQIETDRTIKVLYQASSKMREQLHEASRVQDSMLESQKESLKLQSELIDNGKKLEGIIETSAETVSTMVSDFKEVSRDQQVLLHEIFSYMRAFQDWIVGEVSWFQSILYFTITCIFFGLLSSSKRTAEARAGLFAILSVNVVIERMLVQYRRSAKGESEGDAMEVIYFTWWIRKLALAVCFGVLLYSYYSYQDEKVECFKVLRKIERQLHVLKENPLPH
;
A
#
# COMPACT_ATOMS: atom_id res chain seq x y z
N MET A 1 -68.13 95.32 62.12
CA MET A 1 -68.78 94.06 61.65
C MET A 1 -68.01 93.38 60.51
N CYS A 2 -67.52 94.10 59.48
CA CYS A 2 -66.78 93.48 58.36
C CYS A 2 -65.39 92.91 58.69
N PHE A 3 -64.63 93.50 59.62
CA PHE A 3 -63.28 93.00 59.98
C PHE A 3 -63.33 91.62 60.65
N TYR A 4 -64.28 91.41 61.56
CA TYR A 4 -64.46 90.12 62.26
C TYR A 4 -64.89 89.01 61.30
N LEU A 5 -65.84 89.29 60.40
CA LEU A 5 -66.30 88.31 59.41
C LEU A 5 -65.18 87.91 58.44
N ASN A 6 -64.32 88.86 58.06
CA ASN A 6 -63.18 88.59 57.18
C ASN A 6 -62.09 87.78 57.89
N HIS A 7 -61.89 88.00 59.19
CA HIS A 7 -60.97 87.20 60.00
C HIS A 7 -61.43 85.74 60.13
N GLU A 8 -62.72 85.50 60.40
CA GLU A 8 -63.30 84.15 60.47
C GLU A 8 -63.18 83.40 59.13
N LEU A 9 -63.48 84.07 58.02
CA LEU A 9 -63.34 83.50 56.67
C LEU A 9 -61.88 83.17 56.35
N TRP A 10 -60.95 84.07 56.68
CA TRP A 10 -59.53 83.85 56.51
C TRP A 10 -59.01 82.69 57.38
N GLN A 11 -59.50 82.59 58.61
CA GLN A 11 -59.11 81.52 59.54
C GLN A 11 -59.62 80.16 59.06
N ILE A 12 -60.86 80.08 58.56
CA ILE A 12 -61.42 78.84 57.99
C ILE A 12 -60.63 78.41 56.75
N GLU A 13 -60.31 79.33 55.84
CA GLU A 13 -59.56 79.02 54.62
C GLU A 13 -58.10 78.64 54.92
N THR A 14 -57.49 79.30 55.90
CA THR A 14 -56.14 78.99 56.36
C THR A 14 -56.10 77.61 57.04
N ASP A 15 -57.05 77.30 57.93
CA ASP A 15 -57.15 75.98 58.57
C ASP A 15 -57.39 74.87 57.54
N ARG A 16 -58.19 75.13 56.50
CA ARG A 16 -58.41 74.20 55.40
C ARG A 16 -57.12 73.96 54.63
N THR A 17 -56.40 75.02 54.29
CA THR A 17 -55.14 74.94 53.55
C THR A 17 -54.06 74.22 54.37
N ILE A 18 -53.92 74.54 55.66
CA ILE A 18 -52.99 73.88 56.59
C ILE A 18 -53.31 72.38 56.69
N LYS A 19 -54.59 72.00 56.81
CA LYS A 19 -54.99 70.58 56.85
C LYS A 19 -54.61 69.85 55.56
N VAL A 20 -54.85 70.45 54.40
CA VAL A 20 -54.48 69.85 53.10
C VAL A 20 -52.96 69.73 52.96
N LEU A 21 -52.20 70.76 53.34
CA LEU A 21 -50.75 70.76 53.26
C LEU A 21 -50.14 69.73 54.22
N TYR A 22 -50.67 69.63 55.44
CA TYR A 22 -50.25 68.63 56.42
C TYR A 22 -50.54 67.20 55.93
N GLN A 23 -51.73 66.96 55.36
CA GLN A 23 -52.07 65.66 54.76
C GLN A 23 -51.16 65.33 53.57
N ALA A 24 -50.93 66.28 52.67
CA ALA A 24 -50.04 66.10 51.53
C ALA A 24 -48.58 65.84 51.95
N SER A 25 -48.07 66.60 52.93
CA SER A 25 -46.72 66.41 53.47
C SER A 25 -46.58 65.10 54.24
N SER A 26 -47.61 64.68 54.99
CA SER A 26 -47.59 63.40 55.69
C SER A 26 -47.57 62.24 54.70
N LYS A 27 -48.39 62.31 53.65
CA LYS A 27 -48.41 61.30 52.58
C LYS A 27 -47.10 61.25 51.81
N MET A 28 -46.51 62.40 51.50
CA MET A 28 -45.20 62.49 50.83
C MET A 28 -44.09 61.89 51.70
N ARG A 29 -44.09 62.17 53.02
CA ARG A 29 -43.13 61.59 53.97
C ARG A 29 -43.24 60.06 54.01
N GLU A 30 -44.45 59.53 54.02
CA GLU A 30 -44.69 58.08 54.02
C GLU A 30 -44.20 57.42 52.72
N GLN A 31 -44.51 58.03 51.57
CA GLN A 31 -44.02 57.56 50.27
C GLN A 31 -42.49 57.64 50.14
N LEU A 32 -41.86 58.71 50.65
CA LEU A 32 -40.41 58.84 50.65
C LEU A 32 -39.75 57.78 51.55
N HIS A 33 -40.37 57.49 52.69
CA HIS A 33 -39.88 56.46 53.61
C HIS A 33 -40.02 55.05 53.01
N GLU A 34 -41.12 54.78 52.30
CA GLU A 34 -41.30 53.53 51.56
C GLU A 34 -40.32 53.43 50.38
N ALA A 35 -40.14 54.50 49.61
CA ALA A 35 -39.17 54.56 48.52
C ALA A 35 -37.72 54.39 49.00
N SER A 36 -37.35 55.00 50.13
CA SER A 36 -36.03 54.83 50.75
C SER A 36 -35.80 53.36 51.13
N ARG A 37 -36.79 52.70 51.73
CA ARG A 37 -36.69 51.27 52.08
C ARG A 37 -36.52 50.38 50.85
N VAL A 38 -37.25 50.68 49.77
CA VAL A 38 -37.12 49.95 48.51
C VAL A 38 -35.74 50.21 47.89
N GLN A 39 -35.25 51.44 47.93
CA GLN A 39 -33.91 51.81 47.45
C GLN A 39 -32.81 51.08 48.22
N ASP A 40 -32.92 50.98 49.54
CA ASP A 40 -31.96 50.24 50.38
C ASP A 40 -31.93 48.75 50.00
N SER A 41 -33.09 48.12 49.82
CA SER A 41 -33.14 46.72 49.37
C SER A 41 -32.57 46.52 47.96
N MET A 42 -32.80 47.49 47.07
CA MET A 42 -32.28 47.46 45.70
C MET A 42 -30.76 47.63 45.67
N LEU A 43 -30.21 48.50 46.51
CA LEU A 43 -28.76 48.69 46.65
C LEU A 43 -28.07 47.43 47.19
N GLU A 44 -28.66 46.74 48.16
CA GLU A 44 -28.10 45.48 48.65
C GLU A 44 -28.13 44.40 47.56
N SER A 45 -29.24 44.28 46.81
CA SER A 45 -29.31 43.36 45.66
C SER A 45 -28.31 43.71 44.55
N GLN A 46 -28.05 44.99 44.29
CA GLN A 46 -27.04 45.42 43.31
C GLN A 46 -25.62 45.06 43.78
N LYS A 47 -25.34 45.25 45.07
CA LYS A 47 -24.05 44.89 45.67
C LYS A 47 -23.80 43.38 45.60
N GLU A 48 -24.80 42.56 45.89
CA GLU A 48 -24.72 41.10 45.71
C GLU A 48 -24.52 40.73 44.23
N SER A 49 -25.25 41.37 43.32
CA SER A 49 -25.10 41.14 41.88
C SER A 49 -23.71 41.50 41.36
N LEU A 50 -23.11 42.59 41.84
CA LEU A 50 -21.74 42.98 41.49
C LEU A 50 -20.71 41.99 42.01
N LYS A 51 -20.91 41.44 43.21
CA LYS A 51 -20.05 40.38 43.76
C LYS A 51 -20.10 39.13 42.89
N LEU A 52 -21.30 38.71 42.47
CA LEU A 52 -21.49 37.58 41.55
C LEU A 52 -20.86 37.84 40.16
N GLN A 53 -21.03 39.05 39.62
CA GLN A 53 -20.39 39.42 38.34
C GLN A 53 -18.87 39.39 38.44
N SER A 54 -18.29 39.86 39.55
CA SER A 54 -16.85 39.81 39.78
C SER A 54 -16.34 38.37 39.81
N GLU A 55 -17.06 37.46 40.47
CA GLU A 55 -16.71 36.04 40.52
C GLU A 55 -16.83 35.37 39.15
N LEU A 56 -17.86 35.73 38.38
CA LEU A 56 -18.04 35.24 37.02
C LEU A 56 -16.91 35.71 36.08
N ILE A 57 -16.47 36.96 36.20
CA ILE A 57 -15.35 37.50 35.43
C ILE A 57 -14.04 36.77 35.80
N ASP A 58 -13.80 36.49 37.08
CA ASP A 58 -12.61 35.74 37.52
C ASP A 58 -12.60 34.31 36.95
N ASN A 59 -13.74 33.62 37.01
CA ASN A 59 -13.89 32.30 36.40
C ASN A 59 -13.77 32.33 34.88
N GLY A 60 -14.25 33.40 34.23
CA GLY A 60 -14.09 33.64 32.80
C GLY A 60 -12.62 33.77 32.40
N LYS A 61 -11.81 34.52 33.16
CA LYS A 61 -10.37 34.65 32.92
C LYS A 61 -9.61 33.34 33.11
N LYS A 62 -9.98 32.54 34.12
CA LYS A 62 -9.39 31.20 34.30
C LYS A 62 -9.73 30.30 33.12
N LEU A 63 -10.97 30.35 32.64
CA LEU A 63 -11.41 29.58 31.48
C LEU A 63 -10.69 30.01 30.19
N GLU A 64 -10.49 31.32 29.99
CA GLU A 64 -9.71 31.86 28.88
C GLU A 64 -8.28 31.28 28.87
N GLY A 65 -7.59 31.30 30.01
CA GLY A 65 -6.24 30.71 30.11
C GLY A 65 -6.22 29.20 29.84
N ILE A 66 -7.24 28.47 30.29
CA ILE A 66 -7.39 27.03 30.00
C ILE A 66 -7.64 26.81 28.50
N ILE A 67 -8.47 27.64 27.86
CA ILE A 67 -8.77 27.54 26.42
C ILE A 67 -7.53 27.85 25.59
N GLU A 68 -6.76 28.88 25.94
CA GLU A 68 -5.51 29.24 25.27
C GLU A 68 -4.49 28.08 25.36
N THR A 69 -4.28 27.55 26.57
CA THR A 69 -3.40 26.40 26.80
C THR A 69 -3.87 25.15 26.04
N SER A 70 -5.19 24.93 25.98
CA SER A 70 -5.78 23.81 25.25
C SER A 70 -5.58 23.95 23.74
N ALA A 71 -5.73 25.16 23.19
CA ALA A 71 -5.52 25.43 21.78
C ALA A 71 -4.05 25.21 21.39
N GLU A 72 -3.10 25.66 22.22
CA GLU A 72 -1.68 25.41 22.03
C GLU A 72 -1.37 23.90 22.08
N THR A 73 -1.90 23.20 23.08
CA THR A 73 -1.71 21.74 23.23
C THR A 73 -2.24 20.97 22.01
N VAL A 74 -3.42 21.32 21.51
CA VAL A 74 -4.01 20.69 20.31
C VAL A 74 -3.15 20.97 19.08
N SER A 75 -2.66 22.21 18.92
CA SER A 75 -1.77 22.56 17.81
C SER A 75 -0.48 21.73 17.83
N THR A 76 0.13 21.57 19.00
CA THR A 76 1.33 20.75 19.19
C THR A 76 1.06 19.28 18.88
N MET A 77 -0.04 18.71 19.39
CA MET A 77 -0.43 17.33 19.09
C MET A 77 -0.66 17.09 17.59
N VAL A 78 -1.26 18.06 16.87
CA VAL A 78 -1.43 17.96 15.42
C VAL A 78 -0.09 17.98 14.69
N SER A 79 0.87 18.79 15.16
CA SER A 79 2.23 18.81 14.61
C SER A 79 2.95 17.48 14.83
N ASP A 80 2.90 16.95 16.06
CA ASP A 80 3.51 15.66 16.41
C ASP A 80 2.89 14.52 15.62
N PHE A 81 1.56 14.51 15.44
CA PHE A 81 0.87 13.52 14.63
C PHE A 81 1.30 13.56 13.16
N LYS A 82 1.52 14.77 12.61
CA LYS A 82 2.02 14.93 11.24
C LYS A 82 3.44 14.39 11.09
N GLU A 83 4.30 14.62 12.08
CA GLU A 83 5.66 14.09 12.10
C GLU A 83 5.68 12.56 12.21
N VAL A 84 4.94 12.00 13.16
CA VAL A 84 4.81 10.54 13.31
C VAL A 84 4.23 9.90 12.05
N SER A 85 3.25 10.54 11.40
CA SER A 85 2.68 10.03 10.15
C SER A 85 3.69 10.04 8.99
N ARG A 86 4.53 11.08 8.89
CA ARG A 86 5.62 11.13 7.92
C ARG A 86 6.63 10.00 8.17
N ASP A 87 7.02 9.80 9.43
CA ASP A 87 7.97 8.77 9.80
C ASP A 87 7.40 7.36 9.55
N GLN A 88 6.11 7.15 9.81
CA GLN A 88 5.40 5.93 9.43
C GLN A 88 5.38 5.69 7.92
N GLN A 89 5.18 6.74 7.10
CA GLN A 89 5.23 6.62 5.65
C GLN A 89 6.63 6.20 5.16
N VAL A 90 7.70 6.75 5.74
CA VAL A 90 9.08 6.38 5.41
C VAL A 90 9.34 4.91 5.76
N LEU A 91 8.95 4.48 6.96
CA LEU A 91 9.15 3.10 7.41
C LEU A 91 8.35 2.09 6.58
N LEU A 92 7.11 2.43 6.19
CA LEU A 92 6.32 1.63 5.25
C LEU A 92 6.99 1.55 3.89
N HIS A 93 7.51 2.67 3.37
CA HIS A 93 8.23 2.68 2.10
C HIS A 93 9.46 1.77 2.15
N GLU A 94 10.19 1.79 3.26
CA GLU A 94 11.34 0.93 3.51
C GLU A 94 10.92 -0.56 3.54
N ILE A 95 9.87 -0.91 4.27
CA ILE A 95 9.32 -2.28 4.30
C ILE A 95 8.87 -2.72 2.90
N PHE A 96 8.17 -1.86 2.15
CA PHE A 96 7.77 -2.16 0.77
C PHE A 96 8.97 -2.33 -0.16
N SER A 97 10.07 -1.62 0.08
CA SER A 97 11.31 -1.77 -0.69
C SER A 97 11.97 -3.13 -0.42
N TYR A 98 12.07 -3.55 0.85
CA TYR A 98 12.57 -4.88 1.20
C TYR A 98 11.66 -5.99 0.69
N MET A 99 10.34 -5.80 0.75
CA MET A 99 9.38 -6.78 0.23
C MET A 99 9.50 -6.94 -1.28
N ARG A 100 9.67 -5.84 -2.03
CA ARG A 100 9.94 -5.90 -3.47
C ARG A 100 11.25 -6.61 -3.77
N ALA A 101 12.34 -6.24 -3.09
CA ALA A 101 13.63 -6.91 -3.25
C ALA A 101 13.54 -8.42 -2.95
N PHE A 102 12.78 -8.81 -1.92
CA PHE A 102 12.54 -10.21 -1.59
C PHE A 102 11.70 -10.93 -2.65
N GLN A 103 10.62 -10.31 -3.14
CA GLN A 103 9.80 -10.82 -4.25
C GLN A 103 10.64 -11.01 -5.52
N ASP A 104 11.53 -10.06 -5.79
CA ASP A 104 12.43 -10.10 -6.92
C ASP A 104 13.45 -11.23 -6.79
N TRP A 105 14.00 -11.41 -5.59
CA TRP A 105 14.93 -12.49 -5.27
C TRP A 105 14.25 -13.86 -5.37
N ILE A 106 13.07 -14.04 -4.76
CA ILE A 106 12.35 -15.33 -4.77
C ILE A 106 11.94 -15.73 -6.19
N VAL A 107 11.48 -14.78 -7.02
CA VAL A 107 11.16 -15.06 -8.43
C VAL A 107 12.41 -15.49 -9.20
N GLY A 108 13.56 -14.85 -8.94
CA GLY A 108 14.84 -15.23 -9.54
C GLY A 108 15.28 -16.64 -9.13
N GLU A 109 15.24 -16.94 -7.84
CA GLU A 109 15.66 -18.21 -7.26
C GLU A 109 14.74 -19.36 -7.69
N VAL A 110 13.43 -19.18 -7.61
CA VAL A 110 12.44 -20.18 -8.06
C VAL A 110 12.59 -20.47 -9.55
N SER A 111 12.84 -19.44 -10.37
CA SER A 111 13.14 -19.62 -11.80
C SER A 111 14.41 -20.46 -12.02
N TRP A 112 15.44 -20.26 -11.20
CA TRP A 112 16.66 -21.06 -11.25
C TRP A 112 16.41 -22.53 -10.92
N PHE A 113 15.67 -22.83 -9.85
CA PHE A 113 15.27 -24.19 -9.49
C PHE A 113 14.43 -24.87 -10.57
N GLN A 114 13.43 -24.17 -11.11
CA GLN A 114 12.58 -24.68 -12.19
C GLN A 114 13.40 -25.05 -13.44
N SER A 115 14.41 -24.24 -13.78
CA SER A 115 15.29 -24.50 -14.92
C SER A 115 16.18 -25.74 -14.70
N ILE A 116 16.74 -25.91 -13.50
CA ILE A 116 17.55 -27.09 -13.15
C ILE A 116 16.70 -28.36 -13.21
N LEU A 117 15.50 -28.32 -12.63
CA LEU A 117 14.60 -29.46 -12.61
C LEU A 117 14.18 -29.86 -14.03
N TYR A 118 13.79 -28.88 -14.86
CA TYR A 118 13.48 -29.10 -16.27
C TYR A 118 14.63 -29.76 -17.03
N PHE A 119 15.86 -29.25 -16.87
CA PHE A 119 17.04 -29.79 -17.54
C PHE A 119 17.36 -31.22 -17.09
N THR A 120 17.30 -31.48 -15.78
CA THR A 120 17.59 -32.79 -15.21
C THR A 120 16.63 -33.85 -15.77
N ILE A 121 15.33 -33.56 -15.78
CA ILE A 121 14.31 -34.45 -16.35
C ILE A 121 14.52 -34.64 -17.86
N THR A 122 14.80 -33.57 -18.59
CA THR A 122 15.01 -33.61 -20.05
C THR A 122 16.24 -34.43 -20.43
N CYS A 123 17.34 -34.29 -19.69
CA CYS A 123 18.55 -35.08 -19.86
C CYS A 123 18.32 -36.57 -19.56
N ILE A 124 17.57 -36.90 -18.50
CA ILE A 124 17.20 -38.29 -18.21
C ILE A 124 16.35 -38.86 -19.36
N PHE A 125 15.34 -38.10 -19.81
CA PHE A 125 14.44 -38.54 -20.88
C PHE A 125 15.19 -38.80 -22.19
N PHE A 126 16.01 -37.86 -22.66
CA PHE A 126 16.79 -38.04 -23.88
C PHE A 126 17.92 -39.06 -23.71
N GLY A 127 18.51 -39.17 -22.53
CA GLY A 127 19.49 -40.20 -22.19
C GLY A 127 18.88 -41.61 -22.31
N LEU A 128 17.65 -41.81 -21.82
CA LEU A 128 16.93 -43.07 -21.96
C LEU A 128 16.59 -43.37 -23.43
N LEU A 129 16.08 -42.40 -24.18
CA LEU A 129 15.76 -42.58 -25.60
C LEU A 129 17.01 -42.86 -26.45
N SER A 130 18.14 -42.25 -26.10
CA SER A 130 19.41 -42.39 -26.83
C SER A 130 20.29 -43.55 -26.34
N SER A 131 19.86 -44.26 -25.30
CA SER A 131 20.50 -45.50 -24.82
C SER A 131 20.46 -46.63 -25.86
N SER A 132 19.53 -46.55 -26.82
CA SER A 132 19.46 -47.50 -27.93
C SER A 132 20.72 -47.42 -28.82
N LYS A 133 21.28 -48.57 -29.23
CA LYS A 133 22.47 -48.64 -30.12
C LYS A 133 22.29 -47.87 -31.45
N ARG A 134 21.04 -47.56 -31.79
CA ARG A 134 20.58 -46.89 -33.01
C ARG A 134 20.86 -45.38 -33.03
N THR A 135 21.04 -44.74 -31.87
CA THR A 135 21.19 -43.28 -31.72
C THR A 135 22.36 -42.91 -30.81
N ALA A 136 23.32 -43.83 -30.65
CA ALA A 136 24.43 -43.69 -29.72
C ALA A 136 25.37 -42.51 -30.02
N GLU A 137 25.57 -42.20 -31.30
CA GLU A 137 26.43 -41.11 -31.76
C GLU A 137 25.80 -39.73 -31.55
N ALA A 138 24.47 -39.64 -31.58
CA ALA A 138 23.73 -38.40 -31.35
C ALA A 138 23.71 -37.94 -29.88
N ARG A 139 24.11 -38.79 -28.92
CA ARG A 139 24.10 -38.46 -27.47
C ARG A 139 24.90 -37.21 -27.16
N ALA A 140 26.14 -37.15 -27.65
CA ALA A 140 27.05 -36.04 -27.36
C ALA A 140 26.50 -34.72 -27.95
N GLY A 141 25.92 -34.78 -29.15
CA GLY A 141 25.26 -33.64 -29.78
C GLY A 141 24.03 -33.16 -29.01
N LEU A 142 23.18 -34.07 -28.54
CA LEU A 142 22.00 -33.73 -27.73
C LEU A 142 22.39 -33.08 -26.40
N PHE A 143 23.40 -33.61 -25.70
CA PHE A 143 23.90 -32.99 -24.48
C PHE A 143 24.51 -31.61 -24.76
N ALA A 144 25.28 -31.44 -25.84
CA ALA A 144 25.84 -30.15 -26.22
C ALA A 144 24.75 -29.10 -26.53
N ILE A 145 23.72 -29.48 -27.30
CA ILE A 145 22.59 -28.60 -27.63
C ILE A 145 21.85 -28.18 -26.35
N LEU A 146 21.57 -29.13 -25.46
CA LEU A 146 20.92 -28.85 -24.18
C LEU A 146 21.79 -27.93 -23.30
N SER A 147 23.10 -28.16 -23.21
CA SER A 147 24.02 -27.31 -22.45
C SER A 147 24.09 -25.88 -23.00
N VAL A 148 24.17 -25.71 -24.32
CA VAL A 148 24.15 -24.38 -24.96
C VAL A 148 22.81 -23.69 -24.71
N ASN A 149 21.69 -24.44 -24.74
CA ASN A 149 20.37 -23.89 -24.48
C ASN A 149 20.27 -23.29 -23.07
N VAL A 150 20.81 -23.97 -22.06
CA VAL A 150 20.85 -23.47 -20.68
C VAL A 150 21.64 -22.16 -20.60
N VAL A 151 22.80 -22.07 -21.24
CA VAL A 151 23.60 -20.84 -21.22
C VAL A 151 22.85 -19.68 -21.88
N ILE A 152 22.19 -19.93 -23.01
CA ILE A 152 21.37 -18.93 -23.71
C ILE A 152 20.19 -18.49 -22.85
N GLU A 153 19.47 -19.43 -22.24
CA GLU A 153 18.35 -19.14 -21.34
C GLU A 153 18.81 -18.23 -20.17
N ARG A 154 19.97 -18.54 -19.57
CA ARG A 154 20.56 -17.74 -18.48
C ARG A 154 20.96 -16.34 -18.92
N MET A 155 21.65 -16.23 -20.06
CA MET A 155 22.04 -14.94 -20.60
C MET A 155 20.80 -14.09 -20.93
N LEU A 156 19.74 -14.69 -21.46
CA LEU A 156 18.53 -13.99 -21.86
C LEU A 156 17.70 -13.51 -20.66
N VAL A 157 17.57 -14.33 -19.61
CA VAL A 157 16.93 -13.95 -18.35
C VAL A 157 17.71 -12.84 -17.66
N GLN A 158 19.04 -12.94 -17.60
CA GLN A 158 19.89 -11.93 -16.97
C GLN A 158 19.88 -10.61 -17.76
N TYR A 159 19.92 -10.67 -19.09
CA TYR A 159 19.86 -9.50 -19.96
C TYR A 159 18.53 -8.76 -19.83
N ARG A 160 17.38 -9.48 -19.87
CA ARG A 160 16.07 -8.84 -19.70
C ARG A 160 15.92 -8.21 -18.32
N ARG A 161 16.35 -8.92 -17.27
CA ARG A 161 16.29 -8.38 -15.90
C ARG A 161 17.14 -7.13 -15.74
N SER A 162 18.29 -7.07 -16.40
CA SER A 162 19.18 -5.89 -16.36
C SER A 162 18.69 -4.74 -17.23
N ALA A 163 18.02 -5.03 -18.36
CA ALA A 163 17.62 -4.03 -19.35
C ALA A 163 16.28 -3.33 -19.03
N LYS A 164 15.34 -3.99 -18.36
CA LYS A 164 13.95 -3.50 -18.24
C LYS A 164 13.54 -2.90 -16.89
N GLY A 165 14.37 -2.99 -15.85
CA GLY A 165 14.15 -2.34 -14.55
C GLY A 165 12.78 -2.64 -13.89
N GLU A 166 12.76 -3.56 -12.92
CA GLU A 166 11.75 -3.76 -11.83
C GLU A 166 10.28 -3.33 -12.09
N SER A 167 9.74 -3.54 -13.29
CA SER A 167 8.30 -3.36 -13.53
C SER A 167 7.59 -4.69 -13.35
N GLU A 168 6.65 -4.77 -12.40
CA GLU A 168 5.92 -6.00 -12.01
C GLU A 168 5.22 -6.71 -13.19
N GLY A 169 4.91 -5.99 -14.27
CA GLY A 169 4.34 -6.55 -15.50
C GLY A 169 5.32 -7.40 -16.33
N ASP A 170 6.64 -7.27 -16.12
CA ASP A 170 7.65 -7.92 -16.96
C ASP A 170 7.94 -9.36 -16.53
N ALA A 171 7.67 -9.74 -15.27
CA ALA A 171 7.92 -11.09 -14.77
C ALA A 171 7.14 -12.16 -15.55
N MET A 172 5.89 -11.87 -15.91
CA MET A 172 5.06 -12.78 -16.68
C MET A 172 5.53 -12.92 -18.13
N GLU A 173 6.00 -11.83 -18.75
CA GLU A 173 6.59 -11.87 -20.10
C GLU A 173 7.86 -12.72 -20.12
N VAL A 174 8.73 -12.56 -19.11
CA VAL A 174 9.96 -13.35 -19.00
C VAL A 174 9.66 -14.84 -18.88
N ILE A 175 8.68 -15.24 -18.06
CA ILE A 175 8.28 -16.63 -17.90
C ILE A 175 7.74 -17.19 -19.23
N TYR A 176 6.88 -16.43 -19.91
CA TYR A 176 6.29 -16.86 -21.19
C TYR A 176 7.37 -17.05 -22.27
N PHE A 177 8.32 -16.13 -22.36
CA PHE A 177 9.41 -16.19 -23.33
C PHE A 177 10.36 -17.36 -23.04
N THR A 178 10.66 -17.60 -21.75
CA THR A 178 11.47 -18.73 -21.29
C THR A 178 10.82 -20.07 -21.70
N TRP A 179 9.50 -20.17 -21.54
CA TRP A 179 8.74 -21.34 -21.99
C TRP A 179 8.81 -21.58 -23.50
N TRP A 180 8.77 -20.53 -24.30
CA TRP A 180 8.92 -20.63 -25.76
C TRP A 180 10.30 -21.15 -26.17
N ILE A 181 11.36 -20.66 -25.53
CA ILE A 181 12.74 -21.12 -25.77
C ILE A 181 12.86 -22.61 -25.47
N ARG A 182 12.30 -23.08 -24.35
CA ARG A 182 12.30 -24.50 -23.98
C ARG A 182 11.56 -25.38 -25.00
N LYS A 183 10.39 -24.92 -25.49
CA LYS A 183 9.65 -25.64 -26.55
C LYS A 183 10.45 -25.75 -27.83
N LEU A 184 11.12 -24.66 -28.24
CA LEU A 184 12.00 -24.65 -29.41
C LEU A 184 13.17 -25.61 -29.25
N ALA A 185 13.80 -25.63 -28.07
CA ALA A 185 14.90 -26.53 -27.74
C ALA A 185 14.51 -28.01 -27.88
N LEU A 186 13.34 -28.38 -27.34
CA LEU A 186 12.81 -29.74 -27.44
C LEU A 186 12.52 -30.13 -28.89
N ALA A 187 11.97 -29.21 -29.68
CA ALA A 187 11.72 -29.45 -31.10
C ALA A 187 13.02 -29.72 -31.87
N VAL A 188 14.08 -28.95 -31.60
CA VAL A 188 15.41 -29.17 -32.20
C VAL A 188 15.99 -30.53 -31.77
N CYS A 189 15.92 -30.87 -30.48
CA CYS A 189 16.40 -32.17 -29.97
C CYS A 189 15.65 -33.35 -30.61
N PHE A 190 14.33 -33.22 -30.77
CA PHE A 190 13.50 -34.23 -31.44
C PHE A 190 13.86 -34.36 -32.93
N GLY A 191 14.12 -33.24 -33.62
CA GLY A 191 14.60 -33.25 -35.00
C GLY A 191 15.94 -33.96 -35.17
N VAL A 192 16.90 -33.71 -34.28
CA VAL A 192 18.21 -34.40 -34.27
C VAL A 192 18.05 -35.91 -34.04
N LEU A 193 17.14 -36.31 -33.14
CA LEU A 193 16.84 -37.73 -32.93
C LEU A 193 16.22 -38.38 -34.17
N LEU A 194 15.27 -37.73 -34.83
CA LEU A 194 14.67 -38.25 -36.06
C LEU A 194 15.72 -38.37 -37.17
N TYR A 195 16.56 -37.35 -37.34
CA TYR A 195 17.63 -37.38 -38.33
C TYR A 195 18.60 -38.56 -38.09
N SER A 196 19.07 -38.73 -36.85
CA SER A 196 19.93 -39.85 -36.47
C SER A 196 19.23 -41.20 -36.66
N TYR A 197 17.93 -41.28 -36.38
CA TYR A 197 17.15 -42.49 -36.59
C TYR A 197 17.06 -42.90 -38.07
N TYR A 198 16.78 -41.95 -38.95
CA TYR A 198 16.72 -42.19 -40.39
C TYR A 198 18.11 -42.52 -40.97
N SER A 199 19.15 -41.77 -40.59
CA SER A 199 20.52 -41.98 -41.07
C SER A 199 21.08 -43.35 -40.68
N TYR A 200 20.80 -43.83 -39.46
CA TYR A 200 21.26 -45.17 -39.02
C TYR A 200 20.54 -46.31 -39.74
N GLN A 201 19.30 -46.09 -40.18
CA GLN A 201 18.59 -47.10 -40.98
C GLN A 201 19.22 -47.25 -42.36
N ASP A 202 19.70 -46.15 -42.96
CA ASP A 202 20.36 -46.17 -44.26
C ASP A 202 21.71 -46.89 -44.22
N GLU A 203 22.55 -46.62 -43.21
CA GLU A 203 23.86 -47.29 -43.06
C GLU A 203 23.75 -48.82 -42.97
N LYS A 204 22.73 -49.35 -42.27
CA LYS A 204 22.52 -50.80 -42.19
C LYS A 204 22.10 -51.41 -43.52
N VAL A 205 21.26 -50.70 -44.28
CA VAL A 205 20.80 -51.15 -45.60
C VAL A 205 21.97 -51.15 -46.58
N GLU A 206 22.78 -50.09 -46.58
CA GLU A 206 24.01 -49.97 -47.38
C GLU A 206 25.02 -51.07 -47.02
N CYS A 207 25.33 -51.26 -45.74
CA CYS A 207 26.27 -52.28 -45.27
C CYS A 207 25.82 -53.70 -45.63
N PHE A 208 24.52 -54.02 -45.46
CA PHE A 208 23.97 -55.31 -45.88
C PHE A 208 24.08 -55.53 -47.39
N LYS A 209 23.86 -54.47 -48.18
CA LYS A 209 23.99 -54.51 -49.66
C LYS A 209 25.43 -54.78 -50.08
N VAL A 210 26.41 -54.17 -49.41
CA VAL A 210 27.84 -54.40 -49.63
C VAL A 210 28.23 -55.83 -49.25
N LEU A 211 27.79 -56.32 -48.08
CA LEU A 211 28.08 -57.68 -47.63
C LEU A 211 27.55 -58.72 -48.63
N ARG A 212 26.32 -58.54 -49.11
CA ARG A 212 25.69 -59.40 -50.12
C ARG A 212 26.35 -59.31 -51.51
N LYS A 213 27.07 -58.22 -51.79
CA LYS A 213 27.88 -58.08 -53.01
C LYS A 213 29.19 -58.87 -52.87
N ILE A 214 29.85 -58.79 -51.72
CA ILE A 214 31.07 -59.55 -51.41
C ILE A 214 30.77 -61.05 -51.39
N GLU A 215 29.70 -61.48 -50.73
CA GLU A 215 29.27 -62.89 -50.68
C GLU A 215 29.03 -63.46 -52.08
N ARG A 216 28.36 -62.71 -52.96
CA ARG A 216 28.18 -63.11 -54.36
C ARG A 216 29.50 -63.21 -55.13
N GLN A 217 30.41 -62.26 -54.95
CA GLN A 217 31.73 -62.31 -55.60
C GLN A 217 32.54 -63.53 -55.14
N LEU A 218 32.46 -63.87 -53.84
CA LEU A 218 33.15 -65.01 -53.26
C LEU A 218 32.55 -66.34 -53.73
N HIS A 219 31.22 -66.40 -53.93
CA HIS A 219 30.56 -67.57 -54.53
C HIS A 219 30.97 -67.79 -55.99
N VAL A 220 31.03 -66.72 -56.79
CA VAL A 220 31.48 -66.79 -58.19
C VAL A 220 32.93 -67.26 -58.31
N LEU A 221 33.82 -66.78 -57.43
CA LEU A 221 35.22 -67.21 -57.37
C LEU A 221 35.38 -68.68 -56.92
N LYS A 222 34.45 -69.18 -56.10
CA LYS A 222 34.43 -70.57 -55.66
C LYS A 222 33.93 -71.53 -56.74
N GLU A 223 32.99 -71.10 -57.58
CA GLU A 223 32.45 -71.89 -58.70
C GLU A 223 33.35 -71.89 -59.94
N ASN A 224 34.15 -70.83 -60.15
CA ASN A 224 35.20 -70.76 -61.17
C ASN A 224 36.57 -70.55 -60.52
N PRO A 225 37.22 -71.60 -59.98
CA PRO A 225 38.60 -71.48 -59.53
C PRO A 225 39.47 -71.06 -60.72
N LEU A 226 40.24 -69.99 -60.55
CA LEU A 226 41.20 -69.53 -61.54
C LEU A 226 42.11 -70.71 -61.96
N PRO A 227 42.30 -70.96 -63.26
CA PRO A 227 43.28 -71.94 -63.69
C PRO A 227 44.67 -71.44 -63.28
N HIS A 228 45.36 -72.24 -62.46
CA HIS A 228 46.78 -72.06 -62.17
C HIS A 228 47.63 -72.22 -63.43
#